data_AF-A0A9P1H7F0-F1
#
_entry.id   AF-A0A9P1H7F0-F1
#
_cell.length_a   1.000
_cell.length_b   1.000
_cell.length_c   1.000
_cell.angle_alpha   90.00
_cell.angle_beta   90.00
_cell.angle_gamma   90.00
#
_symmetry.space_group_name_H-M   'P 1'
#
loop_
_entity.id
_entity.type
_entity.pdbx_description
1 polymer ?
#
loop_
_entity_poly.entity_id
_entity_poly.type
_entity_poly.pdbx_seq_one_letter_code
_entity_poly.pdbx_strand_id
1 'polypeptide(L)'
;MIRTTNAPRRPVTPDIVTNVQGSSAGAGSGEFHVYKAARRREADRLRRMDEEARNESAQRKFEQDKVARETKDDEKTRKNREKREKMKARKAKARLVPKTTPGDDDRGDADTADGQGATVLEDIRVDAPKNNATAVSAGSSGKPNGDDNANEEEDAPGLIIHDED
;
A
#
# COMPACT_ATOMS: atom_id res chain seq x y z
N MET A 1 -26.18 0.99 -17.13
CA MET A 1 -25.14 1.98 -16.79
C MET A 1 -23.94 1.75 -17.72
N ILE A 2 -23.61 2.70 -18.58
CA ILE A 2 -22.45 2.58 -19.48
C ILE A 2 -21.21 2.98 -18.68
N ARG A 3 -20.30 2.04 -18.43
CA ARG A 3 -19.02 2.32 -17.76
C ARG A 3 -18.08 3.01 -18.76
N THR A 4 -18.00 4.34 -18.70
CA THR A 4 -17.05 5.13 -19.47
C THR A 4 -15.64 4.99 -18.89
N THR A 5 -14.96 3.89 -19.21
CA THR A 5 -13.55 3.70 -18.85
C THR A 5 -12.68 4.62 -19.70
N ASN A 6 -12.56 5.89 -19.30
CA ASN A 6 -11.68 6.87 -19.93
C ASN A 6 -10.21 6.64 -19.57
N ALA A 7 -9.74 5.40 -19.74
CA ALA A 7 -8.33 5.08 -19.70
C ALA A 7 -7.70 5.50 -21.04
N PRO A 8 -6.55 6.20 -21.04
CA PRO A 8 -5.88 6.57 -22.28
C PRO A 8 -5.50 5.30 -23.03
N ARG A 9 -6.06 5.10 -24.24
CA ARG A 9 -5.76 3.93 -25.07
C ARG A 9 -4.24 3.86 -25.28
N ARG A 10 -3.63 2.75 -24.86
CA ARG A 10 -2.21 2.47 -25.12
C ARG A 10 -1.96 2.55 -26.63
N PRO A 11 -0.90 3.24 -27.10
CA PRO A 11 -0.53 3.19 -28.50
C PRO A 11 -0.11 1.76 -28.84
N VAL A 12 -0.94 1.08 -29.64
CA VAL A 12 -0.62 -0.27 -30.13
C VAL A 12 0.57 -0.15 -31.07
N THR A 13 1.62 -0.93 -30.82
CA THR A 13 2.74 -1.07 -31.75
C THR A 13 2.24 -1.71 -33.04
N PRO A 14 2.49 -1.13 -34.22
CA PRO A 14 2.01 -1.73 -35.47
C PRO A 14 2.73 -3.06 -35.74
N ASP A 15 1.97 -4.12 -36.02
CA ASP A 15 2.50 -5.48 -36.25
C ASP A 15 3.39 -5.57 -37.50
N ILE A 16 3.15 -4.71 -38.50
CA ILE A 16 3.92 -4.65 -39.74
C ILE A 16 4.54 -3.25 -39.86
N VAL A 17 5.88 -3.19 -39.80
CA VAL A 17 6.65 -2.00 -40.13
C VAL A 17 7.09 -2.10 -41.59
N THR A 18 6.53 -1.25 -42.45
CA THR A 18 6.78 -1.26 -43.91
C THR A 18 8.12 -0.64 -44.32
N ASN A 19 8.79 0.05 -43.40
CA ASN A 19 9.94 0.92 -43.71
C ASN A 19 11.29 0.26 -43.35
N VAL A 20 11.34 -1.08 -43.34
CA VAL A 20 12.54 -1.83 -42.97
C VAL A 20 13.51 -1.88 -44.16
N GLN A 21 14.58 -1.11 -44.08
CA GLN A 21 15.72 -1.21 -45.00
C GLN A 21 16.46 -2.54 -44.78
N GLY A 22 17.07 -3.10 -45.83
CA GLY A 22 17.75 -4.40 -45.74
C GLY A 22 18.86 -4.45 -44.68
N SER A 23 19.03 -5.60 -44.02
CA SER A 23 19.84 -5.76 -42.80
C SER A 23 21.32 -5.39 -42.90
N SER A 24 21.88 -5.32 -44.12
CA SER A 24 23.27 -4.93 -44.39
C SER A 24 23.43 -3.50 -44.92
N ALA A 25 22.34 -2.75 -45.05
CA ALA A 25 22.37 -1.38 -45.57
C ALA A 25 22.65 -0.37 -44.44
N GLY A 26 23.54 0.59 -44.70
CA GLY A 26 24.00 1.55 -43.69
C GLY A 26 22.91 2.46 -43.13
N ALA A 27 23.17 3.03 -41.95
CA ALA A 27 22.24 3.91 -41.26
C ALA A 27 21.95 5.19 -42.07
N GLY A 28 20.67 5.41 -42.41
CA GLY A 28 20.21 6.64 -43.05
C GLY A 28 20.07 7.80 -42.06
N SER A 29 20.05 9.04 -42.57
CA SER A 29 19.91 10.26 -41.74
C SER A 29 18.61 10.32 -40.92
N GLY A 30 17.56 9.62 -41.33
CA GLY A 30 16.31 9.50 -40.57
C GLY A 30 16.34 8.49 -39.42
N GLU A 31 17.28 7.54 -39.41
CA GLU A 31 17.26 6.38 -38.51
C GLU A 31 17.39 6.79 -37.03
N PHE A 32 18.23 7.78 -36.75
CA PHE A 32 18.36 8.35 -35.40
C PHE A 32 17.02 8.84 -34.82
N HIS A 33 16.16 9.44 -35.65
CA HIS A 33 14.84 9.90 -35.21
C HIS A 33 13.85 8.76 -35.00
N VAL A 34 13.94 7.69 -35.80
CA VAL A 34 13.15 6.45 -35.62
C VAL A 34 13.50 5.82 -34.28
N TYR A 35 14.79 5.58 -34.01
CA TYR A 35 15.28 5.05 -32.74
C TYR A 35 14.90 5.94 -31.55
N LYS A 36 15.12 7.25 -31.65
CA LYS A 36 14.76 8.21 -30.58
C LYS A 36 13.25 8.21 -30.27
N ALA A 37 12.40 8.03 -31.28
CA ALA A 37 10.95 7.90 -31.08
C ALA A 37 10.58 6.54 -30.47
N ALA A 38 11.17 5.44 -30.96
CA ALA A 38 10.92 4.09 -30.45
C ALA A 38 11.36 3.96 -28.97
N ARG A 39 12.58 4.38 -28.62
CA ARG A 39 13.11 4.32 -27.25
C ARG A 39 12.29 5.17 -26.26
N ARG A 40 11.74 6.31 -26.70
CA ARG A 40 10.80 7.11 -25.89
C ARG A 40 9.49 6.37 -25.62
N ARG A 41 8.85 5.81 -26.67
CA ARG A 41 7.62 5.00 -26.51
C ARG A 41 7.85 3.82 -25.57
N GLU A 42 9.00 3.16 -25.66
CA GLU A 42 9.33 2.01 -24.83
C GLU A 42 9.61 2.39 -23.38
N ALA A 43 10.36 3.46 -23.13
CA ALA A 43 10.56 3.98 -21.77
C ALA A 43 9.23 4.39 -21.12
N ASP A 44 8.33 5.05 -21.86
CA ASP A 44 6.98 5.38 -21.40
C ASP A 44 6.11 4.12 -21.15
N ARG A 45 6.28 3.07 -21.96
CA ARG A 45 5.56 1.78 -21.80
C ARG A 45 5.99 1.06 -20.52
N LEU A 46 7.30 0.92 -20.32
CA LEU A 46 7.89 0.27 -19.14
C LEU A 46 7.52 1.03 -17.87
N ARG A 47 7.74 2.35 -17.86
CA ARG A 47 7.40 3.20 -16.71
C ARG A 47 5.93 3.06 -16.28
N ARG A 48 4.99 3.06 -17.23
CA ARG A 48 3.55 2.89 -16.92
C ARG A 48 3.25 1.50 -16.38
N MET A 49 3.87 0.46 -16.93
CA MET A 49 3.71 -0.91 -16.44
C MET A 49 4.24 -1.05 -15.00
N ASP A 50 5.36 -0.41 -14.67
CA ASP A 50 5.90 -0.36 -13.30
C ASP A 50 4.99 0.42 -12.34
N GLU A 51 4.46 1.57 -12.78
CA GLU A 51 3.50 2.37 -12.01
C GLU A 51 2.19 1.60 -11.76
N GLU A 52 1.65 0.92 -12.79
CA GLU A 52 0.48 0.02 -12.70
C GLU A 52 0.74 -1.12 -11.70
N ALA A 53 1.85 -1.85 -11.83
CA ALA A 53 2.21 -2.97 -10.95
C ALA A 53 2.43 -2.54 -9.49
N ARG A 54 3.08 -1.39 -9.27
CA ARG A 54 3.26 -0.81 -7.92
C ARG A 54 1.91 -0.48 -7.30
N ASN A 55 1.03 0.19 -8.02
CA ASN A 55 -0.30 0.57 -7.55
C ASN A 55 -1.16 -0.66 -7.20
N GLU A 56 -1.18 -1.68 -8.07
CA GLU A 56 -1.86 -2.94 -7.77
C GLU A 56 -1.30 -3.63 -6.52
N SER A 57 0.03 -3.69 -6.38
CA SER A 57 0.66 -4.31 -5.20
C SER A 57 0.34 -3.57 -3.90
N ALA A 58 0.27 -2.23 -3.95
CA ALA A 58 -0.08 -1.38 -2.81
C ALA A 58 -1.56 -1.53 -2.44
N GLN A 59 -2.45 -1.55 -3.44
CA GLN A 59 -3.89 -1.73 -3.22
C GLN A 59 -4.18 -3.12 -2.63
N ARG A 60 -3.59 -4.21 -3.16
CA ARG A 60 -3.76 -5.56 -2.60
C ARG A 60 -3.30 -5.64 -1.14
N LYS A 61 -2.18 -5.02 -0.79
CA LYS A 61 -1.69 -4.94 0.61
C LYS A 61 -2.65 -4.14 1.50
N PHE A 62 -3.14 -2.99 1.02
CA PHE A 62 -4.09 -2.17 1.76
C PHE A 62 -5.42 -2.91 2.03
N GLU A 63 -5.94 -3.62 1.03
CA GLU A 63 -7.17 -4.43 1.16
C GLU A 63 -6.97 -5.59 2.16
N GLN A 64 -5.83 -6.29 2.11
CA GLN A 64 -5.48 -7.33 3.08
C GLN A 64 -5.35 -6.77 4.51
N ASP A 65 -4.64 -5.66 4.69
CA ASP A 65 -4.49 -4.98 5.98
C ASP A 65 -5.82 -4.50 6.54
N LYS A 66 -6.71 -3.98 5.68
CA LYS A 66 -8.05 -3.54 6.06
C LYS A 66 -8.88 -4.72 6.60
N VAL A 67 -8.96 -5.82 5.84
CA VAL A 67 -9.68 -7.04 6.25
C VAL A 67 -9.07 -7.63 7.53
N ALA A 68 -7.74 -7.62 7.67
CA ALA A 68 -7.06 -8.11 8.87
C ALA A 68 -7.26 -7.21 10.11
N ARG A 69 -7.69 -5.95 9.94
CA ARG A 69 -8.12 -5.07 11.06
C ARG A 69 -9.59 -5.30 11.39
N GLU A 70 -10.46 -5.30 10.38
CA GLU A 70 -11.90 -5.54 10.53
C GLU A 70 -12.18 -6.88 11.23
N THR A 71 -11.53 -7.97 10.82
CA THR A 71 -11.67 -9.28 11.47
C THR A 71 -11.21 -9.31 12.93
N LYS A 72 -10.11 -8.62 13.28
CA LYS A 72 -9.63 -8.52 14.67
C LYS A 72 -10.59 -7.75 15.57
N ASP A 73 -11.19 -6.69 15.06
CA ASP A 73 -12.13 -5.86 15.82
C ASP A 73 -13.52 -6.51 15.93
N ASP A 74 -13.96 -7.22 14.88
CA ASP A 74 -15.13 -8.10 14.94
C ASP A 74 -14.94 -9.24 15.94
N GLU A 75 -13.78 -9.91 15.96
CA GLU A 75 -13.47 -10.95 16.95
C GLU A 75 -13.52 -10.45 18.39
N LYS A 76 -12.90 -9.30 18.67
CA LYS A 76 -12.97 -8.65 20.00
C LYS A 76 -14.42 -8.32 20.36
N THR A 77 -15.16 -7.74 19.41
CA THR A 77 -16.56 -7.35 19.60
C THR A 77 -17.46 -8.56 19.85
N ARG A 78 -17.23 -9.67 19.13
CA ARG A 78 -17.94 -10.94 19.30
C ARG A 78 -17.67 -11.56 20.67
N LYS A 79 -16.38 -11.73 21.05
CA LYS A 79 -15.96 -12.25 22.37
C LYS A 79 -16.55 -11.42 23.52
N ASN A 80 -16.57 -10.09 23.38
CA ASN A 80 -17.16 -9.19 24.37
C ASN A 80 -18.69 -9.25 24.43
N ARG A 81 -19.37 -9.44 23.29
CA ARG A 81 -20.82 -9.66 23.21
C ARG A 81 -21.22 -10.98 23.87
N GLU A 82 -20.55 -12.08 23.52
CA GLU A 82 -20.73 -13.41 24.11
C GLU A 82 -20.57 -13.38 25.65
N LYS A 83 -19.51 -12.73 26.16
CA LYS A 83 -19.31 -12.51 27.61
C LYS A 83 -20.49 -11.76 28.25
N ARG A 84 -20.96 -10.66 27.63
CA ARG A 84 -22.10 -9.86 28.12
C ARG A 84 -23.42 -10.65 28.11
N GLU A 85 -23.66 -11.44 27.07
CA GLU A 85 -24.86 -12.27 26.94
C GLU A 85 -24.86 -13.43 27.95
N LYS A 86 -23.72 -14.11 28.16
CA LYS A 86 -23.55 -15.11 29.22
C LYS A 86 -23.82 -14.53 30.61
N MET A 87 -23.32 -13.32 30.89
CA MET A 87 -23.62 -12.61 32.15
C MET A 87 -25.10 -12.23 32.30
N LYS A 88 -25.73 -11.69 31.24
CA LYS A 88 -27.17 -11.40 31.23
C LYS A 88 -28.00 -12.66 31.47
N ALA A 89 -27.66 -13.78 30.83
CA ALA A 89 -28.32 -15.07 31.01
C ALA A 89 -28.17 -15.61 32.45
N ARG A 90 -26.96 -15.53 33.05
CA ARG A 90 -26.76 -15.89 34.47
C ARG A 90 -27.62 -15.02 35.40
N LYS A 91 -27.64 -13.70 35.21
CA LYS A 91 -28.44 -12.76 36.01
C LYS A 91 -29.95 -12.97 35.83
N ALA A 92 -30.41 -13.30 34.62
CA ALA A 92 -31.81 -13.63 34.36
C ALA A 92 -32.22 -14.94 35.05
N LYS A 93 -31.40 -15.99 34.97
CA LYS A 93 -31.63 -17.25 35.69
C LYS A 93 -31.68 -17.04 37.21
N ALA A 94 -30.73 -16.28 37.78
CA ALA A 94 -30.71 -15.97 39.21
C ALA A 94 -31.95 -15.18 39.69
N ARG A 95 -32.58 -14.39 38.82
CA ARG A 95 -33.86 -13.69 39.12
C ARG A 95 -35.10 -14.58 39.01
N LEU A 96 -35.02 -15.70 38.30
CA LEU A 96 -36.12 -16.64 38.07
C LEU A 96 -36.18 -17.78 39.08
N VAL A 97 -35.09 -18.03 39.82
CA VAL A 97 -35.10 -18.97 40.95
C VAL A 97 -35.72 -18.27 42.17
N PRO A 98 -36.87 -18.74 42.70
CA PRO A 98 -37.48 -18.15 43.88
C PRO A 98 -36.57 -18.36 45.10
N LYS A 99 -36.42 -17.31 45.92
CA LYS A 99 -35.54 -17.32 47.11
C LYS A 99 -36.18 -18.10 48.26
N THR A 100 -36.08 -19.43 48.23
CA THR A 100 -36.72 -20.35 49.19
C THR A 100 -35.79 -20.87 50.29
N THR A 101 -34.87 -20.04 50.79
CA THR A 101 -34.16 -20.23 52.06
C THR A 101 -33.75 -18.88 52.67
N PRO A 102 -34.05 -18.61 53.95
CA PRO A 102 -33.48 -17.48 54.69
C PRO A 102 -32.29 -17.95 55.53
N GLY A 103 -31.08 -17.58 55.12
CA GLY A 103 -29.85 -17.85 55.88
C GLY A 103 -28.82 -18.65 55.11
N ASP A 104 -28.13 -17.99 54.19
CA ASP A 104 -26.70 -18.24 53.96
C ASP A 104 -26.10 -16.99 53.28
N ASP A 105 -25.37 -16.18 54.04
CA ASP A 105 -24.60 -15.04 53.53
C ASP A 105 -23.25 -15.54 53.00
N ASP A 106 -23.29 -16.48 52.04
CA ASP A 106 -22.08 -17.01 51.43
C ASP A 106 -21.45 -15.99 50.46
N ARG A 107 -20.13 -15.91 50.54
CA ARG A 107 -19.31 -14.88 49.92
C ARG A 107 -19.13 -15.19 48.44
N GLY A 108 -20.15 -14.86 47.66
CA GLY A 108 -20.13 -14.87 46.20
C GLY A 108 -19.14 -13.84 45.62
N ASP A 109 -17.86 -14.20 45.69
CA ASP A 109 -16.69 -13.59 45.07
C ASP A 109 -17.05 -12.76 43.82
N ALA A 110 -16.92 -11.44 43.96
CA ALA A 110 -17.06 -10.51 42.85
C ALA A 110 -15.75 -10.51 42.05
N ASP A 111 -15.42 -11.66 41.46
CA ASP A 111 -14.19 -11.87 40.70
C ASP A 111 -14.01 -10.72 39.71
N THR A 112 -12.95 -9.97 40.00
CA THR A 112 -12.18 -9.07 39.15
C THR A 112 -12.84 -8.77 37.82
N ALA A 113 -13.48 -7.60 37.75
CA ALA A 113 -13.72 -6.95 36.47
C ALA A 113 -12.35 -6.56 35.87
N ASP A 114 -11.69 -7.54 35.24
CA ASP A 114 -10.36 -7.40 34.66
C ASP A 114 -10.48 -6.54 33.39
N GLY A 115 -10.51 -5.23 33.62
CA GLY A 115 -10.68 -4.15 32.66
C GLY A 115 -9.45 -3.91 31.78
N GLN A 116 -8.73 -4.98 31.43
CA GLN A 116 -7.61 -4.94 30.50
C GLN A 116 -8.15 -4.74 29.07
N GLY A 117 -8.30 -3.47 28.69
CA GLY A 117 -8.86 -3.06 27.41
C GLY A 117 -9.00 -1.55 27.23
N ALA A 118 -8.87 -0.75 28.30
CA ALA A 118 -8.62 0.68 28.21
C ALA A 118 -7.12 0.94 28.39
N THR A 119 -6.32 0.64 27.35
CA THR A 119 -4.97 1.20 27.28
C THR A 119 -5.09 2.71 27.21
N VAL A 120 -4.62 3.35 28.27
CA VAL A 120 -4.33 4.78 28.44
C VAL A 120 -4.40 5.55 27.11
N LEU A 121 -5.42 6.39 26.99
CA LEU A 121 -5.37 7.49 26.03
C LEU A 121 -4.38 8.51 26.62
N GLU A 122 -3.09 8.31 26.37
CA GLU A 122 -2.08 9.28 26.80
C GLU A 122 -2.38 10.62 26.13
N ASP A 123 -2.26 11.69 26.91
CA ASP A 123 -2.41 13.06 26.42
C ASP A 123 -1.41 13.31 25.29
N ILE A 124 -1.88 13.20 24.04
CA ILE A 124 -1.19 13.79 22.89
C ILE A 124 -1.30 15.31 23.07
N ARG A 125 -0.37 15.86 23.86
CA ARG A 125 -0.06 17.28 23.86
C ARG A 125 0.34 17.65 22.45
N VAL A 126 -0.56 18.33 21.75
CA VAL A 126 -0.26 18.95 20.47
C VAL A 126 0.62 20.16 20.76
N ASP A 127 1.92 19.92 20.93
CA ASP A 127 2.93 20.97 20.96
C ASP A 127 2.98 21.60 19.57
N ALA A 128 2.17 22.65 19.39
CA ALA A 128 2.14 23.46 18.19
C ALA A 128 3.54 24.05 17.97
N PRO A 129 4.19 23.80 16.81
CA PRO A 129 5.50 24.37 16.54
C PRO A 129 5.36 25.90 16.49
N LYS A 130 6.03 26.57 17.42
CA LYS A 130 6.14 28.04 17.40
C LYS A 130 6.95 28.43 16.18
N ASN A 131 6.27 29.00 15.19
CA ASN A 131 6.87 29.52 13.96
C ASN A 131 7.92 30.59 14.30
N ASN A 132 9.20 30.20 14.36
CA ASN A 132 10.29 31.16 14.47
C ASN A 132 10.55 31.78 13.10
N ALA A 133 10.00 32.97 12.88
CA ALA A 133 10.23 33.77 11.68
C ALA A 133 11.66 34.34 11.66
N THR A 134 12.62 33.56 11.18
CA THR A 134 13.92 34.08 10.75
C THR A 134 13.95 34.17 9.23
N ALA A 135 13.67 35.37 8.71
CA ALA A 135 13.74 35.65 7.29
C ALA A 135 15.20 35.75 6.82
N VAL A 136 15.61 34.89 5.88
CA VAL A 136 16.88 35.04 5.15
C VAL A 136 16.67 34.85 3.64
N SER A 137 16.82 35.98 2.93
CA SER A 137 17.23 36.12 1.52
C SER A 137 16.74 35.10 0.49
N ALA A 138 15.78 35.52 -0.34
CA ALA A 138 15.58 34.93 -1.66
C ALA A 138 16.65 35.42 -2.66
N GLY A 139 17.08 34.53 -3.55
CA GLY A 139 17.51 34.88 -4.92
C GLY A 139 18.95 35.36 -5.13
N SER A 140 19.84 34.44 -5.47
CA SER A 140 20.97 34.73 -6.37
C SER A 140 21.34 33.50 -7.21
N SER A 141 21.57 33.74 -8.50
CA SER A 141 21.87 32.79 -9.57
C SER A 141 23.07 31.87 -9.33
N GLY A 142 22.97 30.61 -9.78
CA GLY A 142 24.10 29.69 -9.88
C GLY A 142 23.91 28.62 -10.96
N LYS A 143 24.36 28.91 -12.19
CA LYS A 143 24.71 27.89 -13.19
C LYS A 143 26.21 27.61 -13.08
N PRO A 144 26.64 26.35 -13.17
CA PRO A 144 27.78 26.02 -14.00
C PRO A 144 27.47 24.89 -14.99
N ASN A 145 28.21 24.84 -16.09
CA ASN A 145 28.18 23.75 -17.07
C ASN A 145 29.19 22.64 -16.68
N GLY A 146 28.91 21.42 -17.12
CA GLY A 146 29.69 20.18 -16.99
C GLY A 146 28.73 19.04 -17.38
N ASP A 147 28.69 18.43 -18.56
CA ASP A 147 29.68 18.30 -19.66
C ASP A 147 30.69 17.13 -19.49
N ASP A 148 30.45 16.21 -18.53
CA ASP A 148 31.17 14.92 -18.41
C ASP A 148 30.40 13.77 -19.07
N ASN A 149 31.09 13.05 -19.96
CA ASN A 149 30.58 11.99 -20.82
C ASN A 149 31.13 10.64 -20.34
N ALA A 150 30.43 9.98 -19.41
CA ALA A 150 30.81 8.67 -18.88
C ALA A 150 30.05 7.54 -19.60
N ASN A 151 30.78 6.78 -20.40
CA ASN A 151 30.28 5.60 -21.10
C ASN A 151 30.38 4.38 -20.17
N GLU A 152 29.36 4.18 -19.33
CA GLU A 152 29.25 3.02 -18.44
C GLU A 152 28.67 1.81 -19.19
N GLU A 153 29.57 0.98 -19.73
CA GLU A 153 29.25 -0.39 -20.15
C GLU A 153 29.12 -1.27 -18.90
N GLU A 154 27.91 -1.35 -18.34
CA GLU A 154 27.56 -2.31 -17.31
C GLU A 154 27.50 -3.72 -17.92
N ASP A 155 28.50 -4.56 -17.60
CA ASP A 155 28.52 -5.99 -17.90
C ASP A 155 27.30 -6.68 -17.28
N ALA A 156 26.26 -6.90 -18.10
CA ALA A 156 25.07 -7.62 -17.66
C ALA A 156 25.46 -9.08 -17.31
N PRO A 157 25.17 -9.58 -16.09
CA PRO A 157 25.53 -10.93 -15.71
C PRO A 157 24.78 -11.93 -16.61
N GLY A 158 25.56 -12.71 -17.37
CA GLY A 158 25.04 -13.67 -18.33
C GLY A 158 24.09 -14.68 -17.69
N LEU A 159 23.06 -15.06 -18.44
CA LEU A 159 22.05 -16.02 -17.98
C LEU A 159 22.69 -17.42 -17.88
N ILE A 160 23.08 -17.83 -16.67
CA ILE A 160 23.62 -19.18 -16.43
C ILE A 160 22.45 -20.17 -16.51
N ILE A 161 22.37 -20.88 -17.62
CA ILE A 161 21.49 -22.04 -17.79
C ILE A 161 22.27 -23.25 -17.26
N HIS A 162 21.73 -23.89 -16.22
CA HIS A 162 22.19 -25.19 -15.77
C HIS A 162 21.38 -26.25 -16.52
N ASP A 163 22.01 -26.94 -17.47
CA ASP A 163 21.49 -28.21 -17.99
C ASP A 163 21.72 -29.29 -16.93
N GLU A 164 20.64 -29.81 -16.33
CA GLU A 164 20.64 -31.05 -15.56
C GLU A 164 20.16 -32.20 -16.45
N ASP A 165 21.09 -33.11 -16.79
CA ASP A 165 20.86 -34.47 -17.31
C ASP A 165 21.23 -35.50 -16.21
#